data_AF-A0A497NAU2-F1
#
_entry.id   AF-A0A497NAU2-F1
#
_cell.length_a   1.000
_cell.length_b   1.000
_cell.length_c   1.000
_cell.angle_alpha   90.00
_cell.angle_beta   90.00
_cell.angle_gamma   90.00
#
_symmetry.space_group_name_H-M   'P 1'
#
loop_
_entity.id
_entity.type
_entity.pdbx_description
1 polymer ?
#
loop_
_entity_poly.entity_id
_entity_poly.type
_entity_poly.pdbx_seq_one_letter_code
_entity_poly.pdbx_strand_id
1 'polypeptide(L)'
;MKTPLKLAIPLIITVLILAGTVGFVEAGSIVKVTLQPEVSEVKPGDQFKVSIHIDPGGGGVSAGEFVVSYPADVFKSVDVKLGEFFGENPLVAVKEVKLEGGSEKVRVAVARVGETLKPTPPGIALTITLKVLEEASEGDYDISLVKADLVNEEFQRISTIEVEECTIKVKLPITVTPTETTTTTTTTTTSPPPPTTTTTTPATTTMPPPPPAKILITVLDEVEGKPLENVRVEVDGKQGFTDIDGKAVFIVEEGTYTVKASLEGYQDKTVKVTVAPGEETFVELRLKPLQKAGGGCLIATAAFGGELTPQVQILRNFRDNYVMATRGGLAFMNVFNLWYYSWSPTVAELERQIPPLKEAVKGLIYPLLFELEAARKVYQLLSFTPEAAILAAGILVSMLIAVSYLALPALLTSLKFKAGTGSLTKIFSGLLLTLVAIHLVGLKAAGWLLTLTSPAIVLTTMALTFILMVEGFGRLKRGMKPSQA
;
A
#
# COMPACT_ATOMS: atom_id res chain seq x y z
N MET A 1 35.83 7.65 -45.59
CA MET A 1 35.65 6.85 -44.35
C MET A 1 36.11 7.68 -43.16
N LYS A 2 35.46 7.54 -41.98
CA LYS A 2 35.61 8.32 -40.73
C LYS A 2 34.70 9.56 -40.58
N THR A 3 33.39 9.36 -40.37
CA THR A 3 32.53 10.20 -39.48
C THR A 3 31.08 9.67 -39.33
N PRO A 4 30.84 8.47 -38.76
CA PRO A 4 29.57 8.22 -38.07
C PRO A 4 29.73 8.09 -36.54
N LEU A 5 30.95 7.89 -36.04
CA LEU A 5 31.19 7.62 -34.62
C LEU A 5 31.10 8.87 -33.72
N LYS A 6 31.35 10.07 -34.25
CA LYS A 6 31.36 11.32 -33.46
C LYS A 6 29.97 11.83 -33.06
N LEU A 7 28.89 11.39 -33.72
CA LEU A 7 27.51 11.74 -33.34
C LEU A 7 26.83 10.64 -32.51
N ALA A 8 27.34 9.41 -32.60
CA ALA A 8 26.89 8.28 -31.80
C ALA A 8 27.30 8.44 -30.32
N ILE A 9 28.52 8.93 -30.06
CA ILE A 9 29.02 9.13 -28.69
C ILE A 9 28.13 10.08 -27.87
N PRO A 10 27.75 11.29 -28.31
CA PRO A 10 26.89 12.16 -27.52
C PRO A 10 25.45 11.64 -27.39
N LEU A 11 24.88 10.93 -28.36
CA LEU A 11 23.52 10.37 -28.24
C LEU A 11 23.49 9.12 -27.33
N ILE A 12 24.50 8.27 -27.45
CA ILE A 12 24.73 7.12 -26.56
C ILE A 12 25.03 7.63 -25.15
N ILE A 13 25.82 8.69 -25.00
CA ILE A 13 26.08 9.37 -23.72
C ILE A 13 24.83 10.09 -23.20
N THR A 14 23.95 10.68 -24.01
CA THR A 14 22.69 11.26 -23.50
C THR A 14 21.72 10.16 -23.03
N VAL A 15 21.68 9.01 -23.71
CA VAL A 15 20.90 7.83 -23.27
C VAL A 15 21.57 7.13 -22.06
N LEU A 16 22.90 7.09 -21.99
CA LEU A 16 23.67 6.55 -20.86
C LEU A 16 23.82 7.52 -19.68
N ILE A 17 23.63 8.83 -19.86
CA ILE A 17 23.55 9.83 -18.78
C ILE A 17 22.10 9.86 -18.26
N LEU A 18 21.08 9.64 -19.09
CA LEU A 18 19.73 9.34 -18.61
C LEU A 18 19.64 7.96 -17.92
N ALA A 19 20.48 6.99 -18.31
CA ALA A 19 20.62 5.70 -17.62
C ALA A 19 21.74 5.69 -16.57
N GLY A 20 22.50 6.78 -16.41
CA GLY A 20 23.77 6.85 -15.68
C GLY A 20 23.66 7.43 -14.28
N THR A 21 22.46 7.76 -13.83
CA THR A 21 22.16 8.03 -12.42
C THR A 21 21.31 6.92 -11.81
N VAL A 22 21.31 5.72 -12.40
CA VAL A 22 20.95 4.54 -11.63
C VAL A 22 22.19 4.21 -10.81
N GLY A 23 22.20 4.67 -9.56
CA GLY A 23 23.22 4.29 -8.60
C GLY A 23 23.42 2.78 -8.68
N PHE A 24 24.67 2.35 -8.70
CA PHE A 24 25.00 0.96 -8.44
C PHE A 24 24.31 0.59 -7.12
N VAL A 25 23.30 -0.28 -7.18
CA VAL A 25 22.78 -0.95 -6.00
C VAL A 25 23.91 -1.86 -5.56
N GLU A 26 24.68 -1.38 -4.59
CA GLU A 26 25.59 -2.17 -3.79
C GLU A 26 24.87 -3.47 -3.40
N ALA A 27 25.54 -4.62 -3.52
CA ALA A 27 24.95 -5.94 -3.33
C ALA A 27 24.07 -5.94 -2.07
N GLY A 28 22.75 -5.93 -2.28
CA GLY A 28 21.79 -5.61 -1.22
C GLY A 28 21.89 -6.62 -0.09
N SER A 29 22.17 -6.11 1.11
CA SER A 29 21.96 -6.81 2.37
C SER A 29 20.61 -7.53 2.34
N ILE A 30 20.63 -8.86 2.43
CA ILE A 30 19.42 -9.67 2.52
C ILE A 30 18.84 -9.44 3.92
N VAL A 31 17.62 -8.91 3.99
CA VAL A 31 16.94 -8.71 5.28
C VAL A 31 16.16 -9.97 5.61
N LYS A 32 16.44 -10.58 6.76
CA LYS A 32 15.76 -11.79 7.21
C LYS A 32 14.68 -11.42 8.22
N VAL A 33 13.47 -11.93 8.03
CA VAL A 33 12.32 -11.74 8.93
C VAL A 33 11.82 -13.11 9.37
N THR A 34 11.95 -13.41 10.66
CA THR A 34 11.62 -14.73 11.21
C THR A 34 10.51 -14.61 12.25
N LEU A 35 9.48 -15.45 12.14
CA LEU A 35 8.51 -15.68 13.20
C LEU A 35 9.10 -16.65 14.24
N GLN A 36 9.29 -16.16 15.47
CA GLN A 36 9.86 -16.90 16.58
C GLN A 36 8.79 -17.12 17.66
N PRO A 37 8.22 -18.33 17.76
CA PRO A 37 7.32 -18.65 18.85
C PRO A 37 8.09 -18.89 20.15
N GLU A 38 7.52 -18.49 21.28
CA GLU A 38 8.07 -18.73 22.63
C GLU A 38 8.09 -20.23 22.97
N VAL A 39 7.12 -20.96 22.45
CA VAL A 39 6.93 -22.40 22.64
C VAL A 39 6.51 -23.05 21.33
N SER A 40 6.92 -24.30 21.10
CA SER A 40 6.49 -25.09 19.93
C SER A 40 5.28 -25.97 20.20
N GLU A 41 4.89 -26.14 21.47
CA GLU A 41 3.76 -26.96 21.89
C GLU A 41 2.89 -26.22 22.92
N VAL A 42 1.57 -26.26 22.74
CA VAL A 42 0.57 -25.57 23.59
C VAL A 42 -0.66 -26.45 23.79
N LYS A 43 -1.51 -26.12 24.78
CA LYS A 43 -2.78 -26.79 25.05
C LYS A 43 -3.95 -25.80 24.88
N PRO A 44 -5.19 -26.29 24.67
CA PRO A 44 -6.37 -25.44 24.74
C PRO A 44 -6.41 -24.61 26.03
N GLY A 45 -6.73 -23.32 25.90
CA GLY A 45 -6.73 -22.36 27.01
C GLY A 45 -5.40 -21.64 27.27
N ASP A 46 -4.27 -22.18 26.80
CA ASP A 46 -2.95 -21.57 27.00
C ASP A 46 -2.82 -20.21 26.29
N GLN A 47 -1.93 -19.37 26.80
CA GLN A 47 -1.45 -18.18 26.11
C GLN A 47 0.05 -18.30 25.84
N PHE A 48 0.46 -17.94 24.63
CA PHE A 48 1.86 -17.94 24.22
C PHE A 48 2.17 -16.74 23.34
N LYS A 49 3.45 -16.41 23.19
CA LYS A 49 3.90 -15.30 22.36
C LYS A 49 4.54 -15.77 21.07
N VAL A 50 4.33 -15.01 20.00
CA VAL A 50 5.05 -15.14 18.73
C VAL A 50 5.65 -13.78 18.39
N SER A 51 6.96 -13.75 18.19
CA SER A 51 7.69 -12.51 17.91
C SER A 51 8.20 -12.47 16.48
N ILE A 52 8.11 -11.32 15.83
CA ILE A 52 8.76 -11.04 14.55
C ILE A 52 10.17 -10.54 14.86
N HIS A 53 11.17 -11.35 14.53
CA HIS A 53 12.58 -10.97 14.61
C HIS A 53 13.09 -10.53 13.24
N ILE A 54 13.82 -9.41 13.18
CA ILE A 54 14.38 -8.87 11.95
C ILE A 54 15.90 -8.81 12.06
N ASP A 55 16.59 -9.37 11.07
CA ASP A 55 18.01 -9.18 10.83
C ASP A 55 18.20 -8.35 9.55
N PRO A 56 18.65 -7.08 9.67
CA PRO A 56 18.84 -6.18 8.53
C PRO A 56 19.96 -6.54 7.55
N GLY A 57 20.78 -7.56 7.84
CA GLY A 57 21.83 -8.04 6.93
C GLY A 57 22.90 -6.99 6.60
N GLY A 58 23.04 -5.94 7.42
CA GLY A 58 23.94 -4.81 7.19
C GLY A 58 23.29 -3.52 6.67
N GLY A 59 22.01 -3.56 6.28
CA GLY A 59 21.24 -2.39 5.84
C GLY A 59 20.62 -1.60 6.99
N GLY A 60 20.08 -0.41 6.68
CA GLY A 60 19.17 0.30 7.57
C GLY A 60 17.73 -0.17 7.35
N VAL A 61 16.91 -0.15 8.41
CA VAL A 61 15.47 -0.39 8.31
C VAL A 61 14.73 0.72 9.05
N SER A 62 14.00 1.54 8.30
CA SER A 62 13.31 2.73 8.81
C SER A 62 11.85 2.45 9.13
N ALA A 63 11.17 1.61 8.36
CA ALA A 63 9.77 1.27 8.59
C ALA A 63 9.43 -0.12 8.05
N GLY A 64 8.34 -0.69 8.57
CA GLY A 64 7.84 -1.99 8.18
C GLY A 64 6.32 -2.09 8.25
N GLU A 65 5.73 -2.85 7.33
CA GLU A 65 4.35 -3.33 7.42
C GLU A 65 4.35 -4.86 7.46
N PHE A 66 3.74 -5.41 8.50
CA PHE A 66 3.62 -6.84 8.75
C PHE A 66 2.15 -7.24 8.77
N VAL A 67 1.83 -8.36 8.13
CA VAL A 67 0.53 -9.02 8.28
C VAL A 67 0.80 -10.47 8.68
N VAL A 68 0.43 -10.82 9.90
CA VAL A 68 0.53 -12.18 10.43
C VAL A 68 -0.86 -12.80 10.38
N SER A 69 -0.98 -14.01 9.83
CA SER A 69 -2.23 -14.74 9.65
C SER A 69 -2.17 -16.05 10.42
N TYR A 70 -3.24 -16.38 11.13
CA TYR A 70 -3.38 -17.65 11.83
C TYR A 70 -4.86 -18.11 11.87
N PRO A 71 -5.14 -19.41 12.06
CA PRO A 71 -6.49 -19.95 12.06
C PRO A 71 -7.32 -19.40 13.23
N ALA A 72 -8.47 -18.78 12.93
CA ALA A 72 -9.29 -18.10 13.94
C ALA A 72 -10.16 -19.07 14.77
N ASP A 73 -10.31 -20.31 14.30
CA ASP A 73 -10.93 -21.43 14.99
C ASP A 73 -10.01 -22.08 16.03
N VAL A 74 -8.73 -21.68 16.06
CA VAL A 74 -7.70 -22.27 16.93
C VAL A 74 -7.06 -21.21 17.83
N PHE A 75 -6.70 -20.06 17.27
CA PHE A 75 -6.02 -18.99 18.00
C PHE A 75 -6.80 -17.68 17.95
N LYS A 76 -6.68 -16.91 19.03
CA LYS A 76 -7.20 -15.54 19.13
C LYS A 76 -6.13 -14.61 19.67
N SER A 77 -5.92 -13.45 19.06
CA SER A 77 -5.04 -12.44 19.62
C SER A 77 -5.61 -11.88 20.91
N VAL A 78 -4.73 -11.81 21.91
CA VAL A 78 -4.99 -11.18 23.21
C VAL A 78 -4.37 -9.78 23.24
N ASP A 79 -3.13 -9.69 22.73
CA ASP A 79 -2.38 -8.45 22.74
C ASP A 79 -1.34 -8.44 21.62
N VAL A 80 -0.98 -7.23 21.17
CA VAL A 80 -0.01 -6.99 20.11
C VAL A 80 0.91 -5.88 20.60
N LYS A 81 2.16 -6.19 20.94
CA LYS A 81 3.15 -5.23 21.46
C LYS A 81 4.26 -5.01 20.46
N LEU A 82 4.68 -3.75 20.29
CA LEU A 82 5.87 -3.45 19.50
C LEU A 82 7.12 -3.81 20.30
N GLY A 83 8.15 -4.30 19.60
CA GLY A 83 9.49 -4.39 20.15
C GLY A 83 10.32 -3.14 19.86
N GLU A 84 11.56 -3.14 20.33
CA GLU A 84 12.46 -1.97 20.27
C GLU A 84 13.17 -1.82 18.91
N PHE A 85 12.95 -2.73 17.96
CA PHE A 85 13.64 -2.71 16.66
C PHE A 85 13.47 -1.37 15.93
N PHE A 86 12.27 -0.75 15.98
CA PHE A 86 12.00 0.55 15.38
C PHE A 86 12.31 1.75 16.31
N GLY A 87 13.03 1.53 17.41
CA GLY A 87 13.33 2.51 18.44
C GLY A 87 12.33 2.51 19.60
N GLU A 88 12.61 3.31 20.63
CA GLU A 88 11.82 3.35 21.87
C GLU A 88 10.41 3.94 21.68
N ASN A 89 10.26 4.90 20.75
CA ASN A 89 9.00 5.60 20.48
C ASN A 89 8.69 5.61 18.98
N PRO A 90 8.38 4.46 18.38
CA PRO A 90 8.13 4.37 16.95
C PRO A 90 6.75 4.94 16.59
N LEU A 91 6.61 5.46 15.38
CA LEU A 91 5.33 5.89 14.83
C LEU A 91 4.55 4.67 14.35
N VAL A 92 3.33 4.48 14.85
CA VAL A 92 2.44 3.39 14.44
C VAL A 92 1.36 3.96 13.54
N ALA A 93 1.42 3.62 12.25
CA ALA A 93 0.43 4.06 11.27
C ALA A 93 -0.78 3.12 11.18
N VAL A 94 -0.57 1.83 11.50
CA VAL A 94 -1.66 0.83 11.51
C VAL A 94 -1.38 -0.17 12.61
N LYS A 95 -2.40 -0.50 13.39
CA LYS A 95 -2.41 -1.66 14.30
C LYS A 95 -3.85 -2.16 14.39
N GLU A 96 -4.16 -3.20 13.64
CA GLU A 96 -5.51 -3.74 13.57
C GLU A 96 -5.50 -5.28 13.55
N VAL A 97 -6.60 -5.86 13.99
CA VAL A 97 -6.85 -7.30 13.94
C VAL A 97 -8.15 -7.50 13.17
N LYS A 98 -8.13 -8.33 12.13
CA LYS A 98 -9.29 -8.58 11.27
C LYS A 98 -9.52 -10.06 11.07
N LEU A 99 -10.79 -10.47 11.11
CA LEU A 99 -11.20 -11.82 10.72
C LEU A 99 -11.50 -11.83 9.21
N GLU A 100 -10.78 -12.64 8.45
CA GLU A 100 -10.95 -12.75 6.99
C GLU A 100 -10.73 -14.20 6.54
N GLY A 101 -11.74 -14.79 5.89
CA GLY A 101 -11.61 -16.12 5.28
C GLY A 101 -11.31 -17.25 6.27
N GLY A 102 -11.80 -17.16 7.52
CA GLY A 102 -11.56 -18.16 8.57
C GLY A 102 -10.21 -18.00 9.29
N SER A 103 -9.40 -17.00 8.93
CA SER A 103 -8.16 -16.65 9.63
C SER A 103 -8.28 -15.29 10.28
N GLU A 104 -7.66 -15.12 11.44
CA GLU A 104 -7.47 -13.81 12.06
C GLU A 104 -6.11 -13.26 11.60
N LYS A 105 -6.11 -12.01 11.17
CA LYS A 105 -4.94 -11.32 10.62
C LYS A 105 -4.58 -10.12 11.48
N VAL A 106 -3.39 -10.14 12.04
CA VAL A 106 -2.79 -9.00 12.75
C VAL A 106 -1.99 -8.19 11.76
N ARG A 107 -2.41 -6.94 11.53
CA ARG A 107 -1.72 -6.02 10.63
C ARG A 107 -1.12 -4.86 11.41
N VAL A 108 0.19 -4.69 11.28
CA VAL A 108 0.94 -3.62 11.96
C VAL A 108 1.83 -2.90 10.97
N ALA A 109 1.69 -1.58 10.88
CA ALA A 109 2.58 -0.69 10.13
C ALA A 109 3.26 0.27 11.11
N VAL A 110 4.59 0.21 11.16
CA VAL A 110 5.41 0.89 12.16
C VAL A 110 6.63 1.53 11.50
N ALA A 111 7.03 2.71 11.96
CA ALA A 111 8.18 3.44 11.48
C ALA A 111 9.02 3.99 12.63
N ARG A 112 10.34 4.03 12.45
CA ARG A 112 11.26 4.72 13.35
C ARG A 112 11.01 6.22 13.30
N VAL A 113 11.16 6.88 14.45
CA VAL A 113 11.19 8.34 14.55
C VAL A 113 12.65 8.80 14.63
N GLY A 114 13.05 9.70 13.72
CA GLY A 114 14.42 10.21 13.63
C GLY A 114 15.26 9.52 12.56
N GLU A 115 16.57 9.69 12.63
CA GLU A 115 17.51 9.08 11.68
C GLU A 115 17.60 7.56 11.87
N THR A 116 17.71 6.83 10.76
CA THR A 116 17.94 5.38 10.77
C THR A 116 19.43 5.10 10.73
N LEU A 117 19.93 4.44 11.77
CA LEU A 117 21.31 3.96 11.81
C LEU A 117 21.50 2.83 10.80
N LYS A 118 22.61 2.89 10.05
CA LYS A 118 23.09 1.84 9.15
C LYS A 118 24.41 1.26 9.68
N PRO A 119 24.47 -0.05 9.99
CA PRO A 119 23.37 -1.00 9.96
C PRO A 119 22.38 -0.76 11.11
N THR A 120 21.11 -1.07 10.88
CA THR A 120 20.14 -1.18 11.98
C THR A 120 20.45 -2.45 12.78
N PRO A 121 20.49 -2.42 14.12
CA PRO A 121 20.71 -3.61 14.93
C PRO A 121 19.60 -4.66 14.71
N PRO A 122 19.92 -5.96 14.66
CA PRO A 122 18.91 -7.02 14.68
C PRO A 122 18.07 -6.97 15.97
N GLY A 123 16.80 -7.35 15.88
CA GLY A 123 15.95 -7.35 17.06
C GLY A 123 14.47 -7.66 16.80
N ILE A 124 13.67 -7.55 17.86
CA ILE A 124 12.24 -7.82 17.83
C ILE A 124 11.48 -6.59 17.33
N ALA A 125 10.74 -6.75 16.24
CA ALA A 125 9.86 -5.73 15.69
C ALA A 125 8.48 -5.73 16.36
N LEU A 126 7.92 -6.92 16.58
CA LEU A 126 6.57 -7.09 17.09
C LEU A 126 6.48 -8.39 17.89
N THR A 127 5.66 -8.40 18.93
CA THR A 127 5.27 -9.59 19.68
C THR A 127 3.75 -9.67 19.74
N ILE A 128 3.19 -10.78 19.28
CA ILE A 128 1.76 -11.10 19.32
C ILE A 128 1.55 -12.12 20.43
N THR A 129 0.64 -11.83 21.37
CA THR A 129 0.19 -12.79 22.38
C THR A 129 -1.07 -13.47 21.85
N LEU A 130 -0.99 -14.78 21.67
CA LEU A 130 -2.08 -15.61 21.16
C LEU A 130 -2.63 -16.47 22.29
N LYS A 131 -3.96 -16.55 22.38
CA LYS A 131 -4.67 -17.54 23.20
C LYS A 131 -5.12 -18.70 22.32
N VAL A 132 -4.87 -19.92 22.77
CA VAL A 132 -5.45 -21.13 22.19
C VAL A 132 -6.90 -21.25 22.67
N LEU A 133 -7.85 -21.38 21.74
CA LEU A 133 -9.26 -21.56 22.08
C LEU A 133 -9.49 -22.88 22.82
N GLU A 134 -10.51 -22.93 23.69
CA GLU A 134 -10.82 -24.13 24.50
C GLU A 134 -11.30 -25.29 23.60
N GLU A 135 -11.96 -24.94 22.50
CA GLU A 135 -12.49 -25.83 21.46
C GLU A 135 -11.45 -26.23 20.39
N ALA A 136 -10.20 -25.78 20.51
CA ALA A 136 -9.14 -26.09 19.54
C ALA A 136 -8.85 -27.59 19.49
N SER A 137 -8.77 -28.14 18.28
CA SER A 137 -8.44 -29.55 18.06
C SER A 137 -6.94 -29.82 18.20
N GLU A 138 -6.57 -31.09 18.46
CA GLU A 138 -5.17 -31.51 18.39
C GLU A 138 -4.67 -31.46 16.95
N GLY A 139 -3.50 -30.87 16.72
CA GLY A 139 -2.96 -30.70 15.38
C GLY A 139 -1.75 -29.77 15.30
N ASP A 140 -1.22 -29.64 14.10
CA ASP A 140 -0.17 -28.69 13.73
C ASP A 140 -0.81 -27.52 12.97
N TYR A 141 -0.57 -26.30 13.45
CA TYR A 141 -1.20 -25.09 12.94
C TYR A 141 -0.15 -24.06 12.55
N ASP A 142 -0.23 -23.60 11.30
CA ASP A 142 0.71 -22.61 10.77
C ASP A 142 0.34 -21.20 11.20
N ILE A 143 1.36 -20.43 11.55
CA ILE A 143 1.31 -18.98 11.74
C ILE A 143 2.19 -18.38 10.67
N SER A 144 1.56 -17.73 9.69
CA SER A 144 2.22 -17.28 8.47
C SER A 144 2.38 -15.77 8.45
N LEU A 145 3.49 -15.31 7.89
CA LEU A 145 3.75 -13.89 7.65
C LEU A 145 3.36 -13.59 6.20
N VAL A 146 2.06 -13.37 5.98
CA VAL A 146 1.50 -13.18 4.63
C VAL A 146 1.92 -11.87 3.97
N LYS A 147 2.49 -10.93 4.74
CA LYS A 147 3.09 -9.71 4.22
C LYS A 147 4.21 -9.22 5.14
N ALA A 148 5.35 -8.88 4.53
CA ALA A 148 6.46 -8.17 5.17
C ALA A 148 7.04 -7.15 4.18
N ASP A 149 6.64 -5.89 4.29
CA ASP A 149 7.17 -4.81 3.48
C ASP A 149 8.07 -3.93 4.35
N LEU A 150 9.35 -3.82 4.01
CA LEU A 150 10.31 -2.99 4.73
C LEU A 150 10.83 -1.87 3.83
N VAL A 151 11.24 -0.75 4.44
CA VAL A 151 11.94 0.34 3.76
C VAL A 151 13.26 0.66 4.46
N ASN A 152 14.26 1.05 3.69
CA ASN A 152 15.60 1.33 4.17
C ASN A 152 15.75 2.76 4.73
N GLU A 153 16.98 3.14 5.09
CA GLU A 153 17.35 4.46 5.59
C GLU A 153 17.04 5.62 4.62
N GLU A 154 17.04 5.36 3.31
CA GLU A 154 16.59 6.31 2.28
C GLU A 154 15.08 6.22 1.96
N PHE A 155 14.29 5.51 2.77
CA PHE A 155 12.86 5.25 2.57
C PHE A 155 12.53 4.51 1.26
N GLN A 156 13.50 3.79 0.70
CA GLN A 156 13.32 2.93 -0.46
C GLN A 156 12.90 1.53 0.00
N ARG A 157 11.99 0.88 -0.73
CA ARG A 157 11.52 -0.47 -0.40
C ARG A 157 12.67 -1.48 -0.49
N ILE A 158 12.84 -2.28 0.55
CA ILE A 158 13.77 -3.41 0.58
C ILE A 158 13.13 -4.56 -0.19
N SER A 159 13.72 -4.92 -1.33
CA SER A 159 13.21 -5.94 -2.24
C SER A 159 13.71 -7.35 -1.95
N THR A 160 14.77 -7.49 -1.15
CA THR A 160 15.39 -8.77 -0.81
C THR A 160 15.07 -9.12 0.64
N ILE A 161 13.89 -9.72 0.87
CA ILE A 161 13.44 -10.16 2.19
C ILE A 161 13.29 -11.67 2.18
N GLU A 162 13.95 -12.35 3.11
CA GLU A 162 13.74 -13.78 3.38
C GLU A 162 12.82 -13.93 4.60
N VAL A 163 11.73 -14.67 4.43
CA VAL A 163 10.73 -14.88 5.48
C VAL A 163 10.78 -16.32 5.97
N GLU A 164 10.91 -16.49 7.29
CA GLU A 164 10.77 -17.79 7.96
C GLU A 164 9.50 -17.81 8.82
N GLU A 165 8.57 -18.69 8.46
CA GLU A 165 7.29 -18.89 9.17
C GLU A 165 7.44 -19.94 10.29
N CYS A 166 6.42 -20.09 11.13
CA CYS A 166 6.44 -21.07 12.22
C CYS A 166 5.14 -21.88 12.32
N THR A 167 5.26 -23.11 12.83
CA THR A 167 4.13 -24.02 13.10
C THR A 167 4.03 -24.28 14.61
N ILE A 168 2.82 -24.26 15.15
CA ILE A 168 2.52 -24.52 16.56
C ILE A 168 1.74 -25.83 16.69
N LYS A 169 2.19 -26.71 17.58
CA LYS A 169 1.53 -27.98 17.87
C LYS A 169 0.57 -27.82 19.06
N VAL A 170 -0.72 -28.04 18.85
CA VAL A 170 -1.72 -28.07 19.93
C VAL A 170 -1.89 -29.52 20.39
N LYS A 171 -1.67 -29.80 21.68
CA LYS A 171 -1.89 -31.12 22.30
C LYS A 171 -3.04 -31.07 23.30
N LEU A 172 -3.91 -32.06 23.27
CA LEU A 172 -4.93 -32.21 24.31
C LEU A 172 -4.30 -32.64 25.64
N PRO A 173 -4.75 -32.11 26.79
CA PRO A 173 -4.32 -32.61 28.08
C PRO A 173 -4.73 -34.08 28.25
N ILE A 174 -3.84 -34.89 28.81
CA ILE A 174 -4.13 -36.27 29.17
C ILE A 174 -5.19 -36.25 30.28
N THR A 175 -6.41 -36.67 29.98
CA THR A 175 -7.47 -36.83 30.99
C THR A 175 -7.07 -37.94 31.96
N VAL A 176 -6.55 -37.59 33.13
CA VAL A 176 -6.45 -38.53 34.26
C VAL A 176 -7.83 -38.59 34.89
N THR A 177 -8.51 -39.73 34.75
CA THR A 177 -9.83 -39.99 35.34
C THR A 177 -9.78 -39.87 36.86
N PRO A 178 -10.51 -38.94 37.50
CA PRO A 178 -10.70 -38.95 38.95
C PRO A 178 -11.91 -39.81 39.32
N THR A 179 -11.69 -40.79 40.18
CA THR A 179 -12.71 -41.61 40.85
C THR A 179 -13.67 -40.73 41.66
N GLU A 180 -14.97 -40.89 41.42
CA GLU A 180 -16.06 -40.27 42.19
C GLU A 180 -15.95 -40.63 43.69
N THR A 181 -16.03 -39.62 44.56
CA THR A 181 -16.36 -39.81 45.97
C THR A 181 -17.60 -38.98 46.29
N THR A 182 -18.70 -39.68 46.56
CA THR A 182 -19.97 -39.14 47.01
C THR A 182 -19.81 -38.49 48.40
N THR A 183 -20.37 -37.30 48.61
CA THR A 183 -20.62 -36.79 49.97
C THR A 183 -21.99 -36.10 50.00
N THR A 184 -22.85 -36.63 50.86
CA THR A 184 -24.19 -36.16 51.19
C THR A 184 -24.09 -34.95 52.13
N THR A 185 -24.93 -33.92 51.97
CA THR A 185 -25.16 -32.93 53.05
C THR A 185 -26.62 -32.44 53.06
N THR A 186 -27.09 -32.31 54.29
CA THR A 186 -28.47 -32.25 54.80
C THR A 186 -29.08 -30.85 54.75
N THR A 187 -30.40 -30.79 54.57
CA THR A 187 -31.27 -29.63 54.64
C THR A 187 -31.41 -29.09 56.07
N THR A 188 -31.49 -27.77 56.26
CA THR A 188 -32.09 -27.16 57.46
C THR A 188 -32.76 -25.83 57.14
N THR A 189 -33.96 -25.67 57.68
CA THR A 189 -34.94 -24.60 57.50
C THR A 189 -34.81 -23.57 58.64
N THR A 190 -34.88 -22.27 58.35
CA THR A 190 -35.27 -21.24 59.35
C THR A 190 -35.91 -19.99 58.70
N SER A 191 -36.93 -19.47 59.40
CA SER A 191 -37.94 -18.45 59.09
C SER A 191 -37.45 -16.97 59.25
N PRO A 192 -38.18 -15.92 58.78
CA PRO A 192 -37.71 -14.52 58.73
C PRO A 192 -38.27 -13.60 59.85
N PRO A 193 -37.68 -12.39 60.09
CA PRO A 193 -38.26 -11.32 60.91
C PRO A 193 -38.64 -10.02 60.12
N PRO A 194 -39.38 -9.05 60.73
CA PRO A 194 -40.46 -8.25 60.13
C PRO A 194 -40.09 -6.78 59.75
N PRO A 195 -41.01 -5.93 59.22
CA PRO A 195 -40.67 -4.70 58.49
C PRO A 195 -40.49 -3.49 59.41
N THR A 196 -39.63 -2.55 59.01
CA THR A 196 -39.41 -1.29 59.74
C THR A 196 -39.92 -0.11 58.93
N THR A 197 -40.94 0.56 59.48
CA THR A 197 -41.53 1.82 59.04
C THR A 197 -40.60 2.98 59.42
N THR A 198 -40.31 3.92 58.51
CA THR A 198 -39.58 5.16 58.87
C THR A 198 -40.39 6.39 58.47
N THR A 199 -40.54 7.26 59.46
CA THR A 199 -41.28 8.52 59.53
C THR A 199 -40.70 9.61 58.62
N THR A 200 -41.61 10.35 57.97
CA THR A 200 -41.37 11.57 57.20
C THR A 200 -41.06 12.78 58.10
N THR A 201 -40.15 13.66 57.68
CA THR A 201 -39.94 15.01 58.22
C THR A 201 -39.63 15.97 57.06
N PRO A 202 -40.10 17.23 57.07
CA PRO A 202 -40.27 18.01 55.84
C PRO A 202 -39.11 18.98 55.51
N ALA A 203 -38.94 19.16 54.19
CA ALA A 203 -38.49 20.33 53.42
C ALA A 203 -37.12 20.98 53.70
N THR A 204 -36.26 20.90 52.68
CA THR A 204 -35.47 22.04 52.20
C THR A 204 -35.48 21.97 50.67
N THR A 205 -36.24 22.83 50.01
CA THR A 205 -36.26 22.94 48.54
C THR A 205 -34.99 23.64 48.08
N THR A 206 -33.94 22.86 47.89
CA THR A 206 -32.94 23.15 46.85
C THR A 206 -33.58 22.76 45.52
N MET A 207 -33.64 23.69 44.55
CA MET A 207 -33.98 23.33 43.17
C MET A 207 -33.12 22.12 42.76
N PRO A 208 -33.72 21.06 42.21
CA PRO A 208 -32.93 19.94 41.70
C PRO A 208 -31.96 20.47 40.64
N PRO A 209 -30.68 20.05 40.64
CA PRO A 209 -29.76 20.41 39.57
C PRO A 209 -30.38 20.01 38.22
N PRO A 210 -30.23 20.84 37.17
CA PRO A 210 -30.76 20.51 35.85
C PRO A 210 -30.25 19.12 35.42
N PRO A 211 -31.11 18.29 34.82
CA PRO A 211 -30.72 16.95 34.42
C PRO A 211 -29.63 17.04 33.33
N PRO A 212 -28.57 16.21 33.43
CA PRO A 212 -27.49 16.23 32.45
C PRO A 212 -28.03 15.84 31.07
N ALA A 213 -27.58 16.55 30.03
CA ALA A 213 -27.96 16.29 28.66
C ALA A 213 -26.98 15.32 27.98
N LYS A 214 -27.38 14.76 26.84
CA LYS A 214 -26.53 13.82 26.07
C LYS A 214 -26.35 14.28 24.63
N ILE A 215 -25.13 14.15 24.12
CA ILE A 215 -24.84 14.26 22.69
C ILE A 215 -24.54 12.86 22.16
N LEU A 216 -25.36 12.39 21.22
CA LEU A 216 -25.19 11.12 20.51
C LEU A 216 -24.58 11.40 19.14
N ILE A 217 -23.36 10.94 18.94
CA ILE A 217 -22.56 11.25 17.75
C ILE A 217 -22.44 10.01 16.90
N THR A 218 -22.71 10.14 15.60
CA THR A 218 -22.46 9.10 14.60
C THR A 218 -21.45 9.64 13.60
N VAL A 219 -20.34 8.92 13.40
CA VAL A 219 -19.32 9.28 12.41
C VAL A 219 -19.31 8.28 11.28
N LEU A 220 -19.44 8.78 10.04
CA LEU A 220 -19.47 7.98 8.82
C LEU A 220 -18.34 8.40 7.87
N ASP A 221 -17.94 7.47 7.02
CA ASP A 221 -17.13 7.74 5.84
C ASP A 221 -17.97 8.53 4.83
N GLU A 222 -17.48 9.69 4.37
CA GLU A 222 -18.20 10.53 3.41
C GLU A 222 -18.38 9.85 2.03
N VAL A 223 -17.45 8.97 1.65
CA VAL A 223 -17.39 8.29 0.35
C VAL A 223 -18.15 6.98 0.39
N GLU A 224 -17.86 6.14 1.39
CA GLU A 224 -18.44 4.79 1.49
C GLU A 224 -19.78 4.78 2.25
N GLY A 225 -20.10 5.82 3.01
CA GLY A 225 -21.30 5.88 3.86
C GLY A 225 -21.28 4.89 5.02
N LYS A 226 -20.14 4.23 5.28
CA LYS A 226 -19.98 3.24 6.34
C LYS A 226 -19.65 3.90 7.68
N PRO A 227 -20.02 3.29 8.81
CA PRO A 227 -19.58 3.75 10.12
C PRO A 227 -18.07 3.71 10.26
N LEU A 228 -17.50 4.73 10.90
CA LEU A 228 -16.07 4.83 11.20
C LEU A 228 -15.84 4.58 12.69
N GLU A 229 -15.16 3.48 12.99
CA GLU A 229 -14.72 3.10 14.35
C GLU A 229 -13.42 3.82 14.73
N ASN A 230 -13.19 4.03 16.04
CA ASN A 230 -11.99 4.65 16.60
C ASN A 230 -11.73 6.10 16.14
N VAL A 231 -12.76 6.81 15.70
CA VAL A 231 -12.67 8.25 15.43
C VAL A 231 -12.51 8.97 16.76
N ARG A 232 -11.46 9.78 16.91
CA ARG A 232 -11.32 10.67 18.06
C ARG A 232 -12.37 11.76 17.94
N VAL A 233 -13.34 11.76 18.84
CA VAL A 233 -14.36 12.79 18.96
C VAL A 233 -14.05 13.64 20.18
N GLU A 234 -13.95 14.94 20.00
CA GLU A 234 -13.69 15.91 21.05
C GLU A 234 -14.89 16.84 21.20
N VAL A 235 -15.40 16.95 22.42
CA VAL A 235 -16.50 17.84 22.81
C VAL A 235 -16.01 18.68 23.99
N ASP A 236 -15.68 19.96 23.72
CA ASP A 236 -15.24 20.93 24.74
C ASP A 236 -14.10 20.42 25.64
N GLY A 237 -13.04 19.90 25.01
CA GLY A 237 -11.85 19.38 25.68
C GLY A 237 -11.98 17.97 26.25
N LYS A 238 -13.20 17.40 26.34
CA LYS A 238 -13.40 15.98 26.66
C LYS A 238 -13.29 15.13 25.39
N GLN A 239 -12.56 14.03 25.46
CA GLN A 239 -12.31 13.14 24.33
C GLN A 239 -12.99 11.78 24.53
N GLY A 240 -13.47 11.21 23.43
CA GLY A 240 -14.03 9.87 23.34
C GLY A 240 -13.74 9.28 21.96
N PHE A 241 -14.00 7.98 21.80
CA PHE A 241 -13.81 7.28 20.54
C PHE A 241 -15.12 6.62 20.09
N THR A 242 -15.32 6.54 18.78
CA THR A 242 -16.46 5.81 18.22
C THR A 242 -16.28 4.30 18.33
N ASP A 243 -17.37 3.58 18.55
CA ASP A 243 -17.45 2.10 18.51
C ASP A 243 -17.55 1.55 17.07
N ILE A 244 -17.75 0.23 16.93
CA ILE A 244 -17.88 -0.46 15.64
C ILE A 244 -19.06 0.05 14.78
N ASP A 245 -20.08 0.63 15.42
CA ASP A 245 -21.24 1.24 14.73
C ASP A 245 -21.00 2.72 14.44
N GLY A 246 -19.78 3.22 14.65
CA GLY A 246 -19.38 4.61 14.46
C GLY A 246 -19.99 5.57 15.47
N LYS A 247 -20.39 5.08 16.66
CA LYS A 247 -21.14 5.87 17.64
C LYS A 247 -20.30 6.28 18.84
N ALA A 248 -20.52 7.48 19.34
CA ALA A 248 -19.95 7.99 20.59
C ALA A 248 -21.00 8.77 21.39
N VAL A 249 -20.94 8.72 22.72
CA VAL A 249 -21.90 9.39 23.61
C VAL A 249 -21.16 10.28 24.62
N PHE A 250 -21.58 11.54 24.72
CA PHE A 250 -21.05 12.50 25.69
C PHE A 250 -22.16 13.01 26.59
N ILE A 251 -21.90 13.04 27.91
CA ILE A 251 -22.78 13.63 28.91
C ILE A 251 -22.27 15.05 29.19
N VAL A 252 -23.13 16.04 28.95
CA VAL A 252 -22.79 17.47 29.00
C VAL A 252 -23.88 18.27 29.72
N GLU A 253 -23.51 19.43 30.25
CA GLU A 253 -24.49 20.39 30.79
C GLU A 253 -25.19 21.14 29.64
N GLU A 254 -26.20 21.96 29.94
CA GLU A 254 -26.77 22.85 28.92
C GLU A 254 -25.71 23.81 28.37
N GLY A 255 -25.73 24.04 27.05
CA GLY A 255 -24.73 24.91 26.44
C GLY A 255 -24.52 24.67 24.94
N THR A 256 -23.59 25.42 24.38
CA THR A 256 -23.17 25.24 22.98
C THR A 256 -21.76 24.66 22.94
N TYR A 257 -21.64 23.50 22.32
CA TYR A 257 -20.43 22.71 22.24
C TYR A 257 -19.88 22.71 20.83
N THR A 258 -18.55 22.66 20.73
CA THR A 258 -17.86 22.40 19.46
C THR A 258 -17.47 20.93 19.44
N VAL A 259 -18.02 20.19 18.49
CA VAL A 259 -17.73 18.76 18.27
C VAL A 259 -16.71 18.65 17.14
N LYS A 260 -15.52 18.13 17.46
CA LYS A 260 -14.47 17.85 16.47
C LYS A 260 -14.29 16.35 16.32
N ALA A 261 -14.39 15.83 15.10
CA ALA A 261 -14.04 14.46 14.76
C ALA A 261 -12.71 14.45 13.99
N SER A 262 -11.77 13.61 14.43
CA SER A 262 -10.44 13.45 13.83
C SER A 262 -10.10 11.97 13.75
N LEU A 263 -9.71 11.51 12.56
CA LEU A 263 -9.26 10.14 12.32
C LEU A 263 -8.06 10.20 11.37
N GLU A 264 -7.01 9.45 11.66
CA GLU A 264 -5.83 9.40 10.79
C GLU A 264 -6.22 8.91 9.39
N GLY A 265 -5.69 9.57 8.36
CA GLY A 265 -6.11 9.29 6.99
C GLY A 265 -7.47 9.88 6.63
N TYR A 266 -8.02 10.80 7.43
CA TYR A 266 -9.23 11.57 7.13
C TYR A 266 -9.05 13.06 7.47
N GLN A 267 -9.77 13.92 6.75
CA GLN A 267 -9.82 15.36 6.99
C GLN A 267 -10.70 15.62 8.21
N ASP A 268 -10.12 16.22 9.25
CA ASP A 268 -10.82 16.63 10.46
C ASP A 268 -12.09 17.45 10.13
N LYS A 269 -13.17 17.20 10.88
CA LYS A 269 -14.43 17.93 10.73
C LYS A 269 -14.92 18.46 12.06
N THR A 270 -15.38 19.71 12.05
CA THR A 270 -15.83 20.42 13.26
C THR A 270 -17.22 20.99 13.05
N VAL A 271 -18.13 20.78 14.02
CA VAL A 271 -19.52 21.28 14.00
C VAL A 271 -19.87 21.88 15.36
N LYS A 272 -20.67 22.94 15.38
CA LYS A 272 -21.21 23.53 16.62
C LYS A 272 -22.62 23.01 16.87
N VAL A 273 -22.89 22.60 18.11
CA VAL A 273 -24.16 21.99 18.54
C VAL A 273 -24.62 22.65 19.84
N THR A 274 -25.90 23.01 19.91
CA THR A 274 -26.52 23.59 21.12
C THR A 274 -27.44 22.54 21.75
N VAL A 275 -27.34 22.37 23.07
CA VAL A 275 -28.02 21.32 23.82
C VAL A 275 -28.83 21.94 24.97
N ALA A 276 -30.09 21.53 25.13
CA ALA A 276 -30.96 21.96 26.24
C ALA A 276 -30.92 20.98 27.43
N PRO A 277 -31.34 21.38 28.64
CA PRO A 277 -31.36 20.52 29.82
C PRO A 277 -32.15 19.22 29.60
N GLY A 278 -31.53 18.08 29.91
CA GLY A 278 -32.15 16.76 29.80
C GLY A 278 -32.47 16.29 28.36
N GLU A 279 -32.01 16.99 27.32
CA GLU A 279 -32.23 16.63 25.92
C GLU A 279 -31.17 15.63 25.41
N GLU A 280 -31.56 14.78 24.46
CA GLU A 280 -30.66 13.95 23.66
C GLU A 280 -30.50 14.56 22.26
N THR A 281 -29.32 15.12 21.97
CA THR A 281 -29.02 15.77 20.68
C THR A 281 -28.19 14.84 19.78
N PHE A 282 -28.65 14.64 18.55
CA PHE A 282 -27.99 13.77 17.56
C PHE A 282 -27.10 14.57 16.61
N VAL A 283 -25.88 14.08 16.38
CA VAL A 283 -24.88 14.74 15.52
C VAL A 283 -24.29 13.72 14.55
N GLU A 284 -24.52 13.90 13.25
CA GLU A 284 -23.88 13.09 12.20
C GLU A 284 -22.68 13.84 11.61
N LEU A 285 -21.51 13.23 11.64
CA LEU A 285 -20.28 13.76 11.06
C LEU A 285 -19.80 12.83 9.95
N ARG A 286 -19.65 13.37 8.74
CA ARG A 286 -19.04 12.65 7.61
C ARG A 286 -17.61 13.11 7.38
N LEU A 287 -16.63 12.21 7.57
CA LEU A 287 -15.20 12.50 7.40
C LEU A 287 -14.75 12.12 5.99
N LYS A 288 -13.88 12.94 5.39
CA LYS A 288 -13.33 12.72 4.04
C LYS A 288 -11.95 12.09 4.10
N PRO A 289 -11.67 10.94 3.45
CA PRO A 289 -10.35 10.30 3.51
C PRO A 289 -9.23 11.16 2.87
N LEU A 290 -8.08 11.25 3.54
CA LEU A 290 -6.79 11.77 3.07
C LEU A 290 -6.00 10.63 2.41
N GLN A 291 -5.69 10.74 1.12
CA GLN A 291 -5.02 9.67 0.37
C GLN A 291 -3.56 9.44 0.79
N LYS A 292 -3.18 8.16 0.91
CA LYS A 292 -1.87 7.64 1.31
C LYS A 292 -0.78 7.98 0.27
N ALA A 293 0.40 8.42 0.72
CA ALA A 293 1.55 8.72 -0.14
C ALA A 293 2.13 7.44 -0.79
N GLY A 294 2.31 7.45 -2.13
CA GLY A 294 3.19 6.51 -2.85
C GLY A 294 2.55 5.45 -3.77
N GLY A 295 1.22 5.43 -3.95
CA GLY A 295 0.54 4.45 -4.83
C GLY A 295 -0.34 5.04 -5.93
N GLY A 296 -0.41 6.37 -6.04
CA GLY A 296 -1.35 7.07 -6.91
C GLY A 296 -0.74 7.52 -8.24
N CYS A 297 -1.56 7.64 -9.28
CA CYS A 297 -1.18 8.32 -10.53
C CYS A 297 -1.19 9.85 -10.31
N LEU A 298 -0.30 10.39 -9.47
CA LEU A 298 -0.36 11.76 -8.93
C LEU A 298 -0.63 12.85 -9.98
N ILE A 299 0.10 12.80 -11.09
CA ILE A 299 -0.06 13.73 -12.22
C ILE A 299 -1.45 13.58 -12.85
N ALA A 300 -1.89 12.35 -13.12
CA ALA A 300 -3.22 12.13 -13.68
C ALA A 300 -4.34 12.53 -12.69
N THR A 301 -4.14 12.31 -11.39
CA THR A 301 -5.07 12.74 -10.35
C THR A 301 -5.19 14.26 -10.29
N ALA A 302 -4.08 14.98 -10.39
CA ALA A 302 -4.09 16.45 -10.47
C ALA A 302 -4.77 16.94 -11.76
N ALA A 303 -4.50 16.27 -12.90
CA ALA A 303 -5.10 16.56 -14.20
C ALA A 303 -6.60 16.40 -14.25
N PHE A 304 -7.12 15.27 -13.77
CA PHE A 304 -8.53 14.94 -13.89
C PHE A 304 -9.35 15.32 -12.65
N GLY A 305 -8.71 15.74 -11.56
CA GLY A 305 -9.37 16.28 -10.38
C GLY A 305 -9.79 15.23 -9.34
N GLY A 306 -9.38 13.97 -9.51
CA GLY A 306 -9.64 12.93 -8.51
C GLY A 306 -9.15 11.56 -8.94
N GLU A 307 -8.82 10.72 -7.96
CA GLU A 307 -8.35 9.34 -8.23
C GLU A 307 -9.45 8.44 -8.78
N LEU A 308 -10.71 8.70 -8.41
CA LEU A 308 -11.88 7.93 -8.85
C LEU A 308 -12.40 8.36 -10.22
N THR A 309 -11.73 9.29 -10.90
CA THR A 309 -12.13 9.70 -12.24
C THR A 309 -11.91 8.55 -13.23
N PRO A 310 -12.80 8.36 -14.22
CA PRO A 310 -12.69 7.25 -15.17
C PRO A 310 -11.33 7.16 -15.86
N GLN A 311 -10.71 8.31 -16.17
CA GLN A 311 -9.42 8.41 -16.82
C GLN A 311 -8.29 7.87 -15.95
N VAL A 312 -8.28 8.23 -14.66
CA VAL A 312 -7.28 7.73 -13.70
C VAL A 312 -7.50 6.24 -13.43
N GLN A 313 -8.75 5.79 -13.35
CA GLN A 313 -9.09 4.38 -13.15
C GLN A 313 -8.65 3.49 -14.33
N ILE A 314 -8.67 3.97 -15.57
CA ILE A 314 -8.10 3.22 -16.72
C ILE A 314 -6.61 2.94 -16.49
N LEU A 315 -5.83 3.95 -16.08
CA LEU A 315 -4.39 3.80 -15.80
C LEU A 315 -4.16 2.79 -14.67
N ARG A 316 -4.91 2.93 -13.57
CA ARG A 316 -4.78 2.07 -12.39
C ARG A 316 -5.20 0.64 -12.68
N ASN A 317 -6.31 0.44 -13.36
CA ASN A 317 -6.78 -0.89 -13.73
C ASN A 317 -5.79 -1.61 -14.64
N PHE A 318 -5.17 -0.91 -15.59
CA PHE A 318 -4.12 -1.48 -16.43
C PHE A 318 -2.89 -1.89 -15.58
N ARG A 319 -2.41 -0.98 -14.73
CA ARG A 319 -1.29 -1.23 -13.82
C ARG A 319 -1.56 -2.42 -12.89
N ASP A 320 -2.67 -2.37 -12.16
CA ASP A 320 -2.94 -3.26 -11.04
C ASP A 320 -3.32 -4.66 -11.52
N ASN A 321 -4.17 -4.77 -12.56
CA ASN A 321 -4.70 -6.07 -12.98
C ASN A 321 -3.87 -6.75 -14.08
N TYR A 322 -3.01 -6.03 -14.79
CA TYR A 322 -2.26 -6.58 -15.92
C TYR A 322 -0.75 -6.47 -15.71
N VAL A 323 -0.24 -5.28 -15.37
CA VAL A 323 1.21 -5.08 -15.22
C VAL A 323 1.72 -5.76 -13.95
N MET A 324 1.17 -5.42 -12.79
CA MET A 324 1.61 -5.97 -11.49
C MET A 324 1.25 -7.44 -11.29
N ALA A 325 0.34 -7.98 -12.10
CA ALA A 325 -0.03 -9.40 -12.10
C ALA A 325 1.05 -10.32 -12.71
N THR A 326 2.16 -9.76 -13.19
CA THR A 326 3.25 -10.48 -13.86
C THR A 326 4.60 -10.14 -13.23
N ARG A 327 5.56 -11.06 -13.30
CA ARG A 327 6.92 -10.86 -12.77
C ARG A 327 7.65 -9.79 -13.56
N GLY A 328 7.58 -9.83 -14.89
CA GLY A 328 8.20 -8.83 -15.75
C GLY A 328 7.62 -7.43 -15.54
N GLY A 329 6.28 -7.33 -15.45
CA GLY A 329 5.60 -6.06 -15.21
C GLY A 329 5.79 -5.52 -13.80
N LEU A 330 5.82 -6.35 -12.76
CA LEU A 330 6.14 -5.94 -11.40
C LEU A 330 7.57 -5.38 -11.30
N ALA A 331 8.55 -6.05 -11.93
CA ALA A 331 9.93 -5.57 -11.98
C ALA A 331 10.05 -4.21 -12.69
N PHE A 332 9.32 -4.03 -13.80
CA PHE A 332 9.20 -2.73 -14.47
C PHE A 332 8.62 -1.67 -13.54
N MET A 333 7.49 -1.97 -12.89
CA MET A 333 6.81 -1.01 -12.01
C MET A 333 7.67 -0.60 -10.82
N ASN A 334 8.51 -1.48 -10.29
CA ASN A 334 9.44 -1.12 -9.22
C ASN A 334 10.45 -0.05 -9.67
N VAL A 335 11.05 -0.22 -10.84
CA VAL A 335 12.00 0.77 -11.40
C VAL A 335 11.27 2.04 -11.83
N PHE A 336 10.13 1.89 -12.50
CA PHE A 336 9.31 3.01 -12.94
C PHE A 336 8.84 3.86 -11.76
N ASN A 337 8.40 3.24 -10.66
CA ASN A 337 7.93 3.96 -9.48
C ASN A 337 9.06 4.77 -8.82
N LEU A 338 10.27 4.19 -8.71
CA LEU A 338 11.44 4.91 -8.19
C LEU A 338 11.71 6.18 -9.02
N TRP A 339 11.65 6.07 -10.34
CA TRP A 339 11.81 7.21 -11.23
C TRP A 339 10.63 8.18 -11.18
N TYR A 340 9.39 7.69 -11.22
CA TYR A 340 8.17 8.50 -11.31
C TYR A 340 7.93 9.32 -10.04
N TYR A 341 8.04 8.70 -8.87
CA TYR A 341 7.77 9.37 -7.60
C TYR A 341 8.90 10.30 -7.14
N SER A 342 10.08 10.26 -7.78
CA SER A 342 11.16 11.19 -7.46
C SER A 342 10.88 12.63 -7.92
N TRP A 343 9.91 12.85 -8.81
CA TRP A 343 9.58 14.18 -9.36
C TRP A 343 8.08 14.44 -9.57
N SER A 344 7.26 13.40 -9.69
CA SER A 344 5.81 13.58 -9.91
C SER A 344 5.06 14.36 -8.82
N PRO A 345 5.42 14.33 -7.52
CA PRO A 345 4.73 15.15 -6.52
C PRO A 345 4.87 16.66 -6.80
N THR A 346 6.06 17.10 -7.18
CA THR A 346 6.32 18.50 -7.53
C THR A 346 5.50 18.94 -8.74
N VAL A 347 5.42 18.08 -9.77
CA VAL A 347 4.63 18.39 -10.97
C VAL A 347 3.13 18.41 -10.68
N ALA A 348 2.63 17.44 -9.91
CA ALA A 348 1.22 17.39 -9.51
C ALA A 348 0.81 18.62 -8.69
N GLU A 349 1.70 19.16 -7.86
CA GLU A 349 1.43 20.39 -7.11
C GLU A 349 1.43 21.63 -8.00
N LEU A 350 2.39 21.75 -8.93
CA LEU A 350 2.41 22.83 -9.92
C LEU A 350 1.16 22.83 -10.80
N GLU A 351 0.69 21.65 -11.18
CA GLU A 351 -0.51 21.48 -12.00
C GLU A 351 -1.77 22.01 -11.32
N ARG A 352 -1.91 21.83 -10.00
CA ARG A 352 -3.04 22.37 -9.21
C ARG A 352 -3.06 23.89 -9.20
N GLN A 353 -1.89 24.52 -9.28
CA GLN A 353 -1.74 25.97 -9.21
C GLN A 353 -1.89 26.66 -10.58
N ILE A 354 -1.68 25.93 -11.69
CA ILE A 354 -1.63 26.50 -13.04
C ILE A 354 -2.69 25.84 -13.95
N PRO A 355 -3.89 26.45 -14.10
CA PRO A 355 -4.97 25.86 -14.90
C PRO A 355 -4.63 25.54 -16.36
N PRO A 356 -3.85 26.37 -17.09
CA PRO A 356 -3.41 26.00 -18.45
C PRO A 356 -2.47 24.79 -18.48
N LEU A 357 -1.63 24.61 -17.45
CA LEU A 357 -0.74 23.46 -17.34
C LEU A 357 -1.55 22.18 -17.14
N LYS A 358 -2.58 22.22 -16.29
CA LYS A 358 -3.54 21.13 -16.10
C LYS A 358 -4.20 20.69 -17.40
N GLU A 359 -4.71 21.64 -18.19
CA GLU A 359 -5.33 21.32 -19.48
C GLU A 359 -4.32 20.77 -20.50
N ALA A 360 -3.09 21.27 -20.49
CA ALA A 360 -2.01 20.71 -21.30
C ALA A 360 -1.67 19.27 -20.91
N VAL A 361 -1.56 18.99 -19.60
CA VAL A 361 -1.31 17.64 -19.07
C VAL A 361 -2.45 16.68 -19.42
N LYS A 362 -3.72 17.10 -19.30
CA LYS A 362 -4.87 16.30 -19.77
C LYS A 362 -4.74 15.95 -21.25
N GLY A 363 -4.42 16.94 -22.09
CA GLY A 363 -4.16 16.75 -23.51
C GLY A 363 -3.04 15.73 -23.78
N LEU A 364 -1.98 15.76 -22.98
CA LEU A 364 -0.89 14.80 -23.06
C LEU A 364 -1.26 13.41 -22.53
N ILE A 365 -2.23 13.26 -21.63
CA ILE A 365 -2.63 11.93 -21.11
C ILE A 365 -3.62 11.23 -22.05
N TYR A 366 -4.44 11.96 -22.82
CA TYR A 366 -5.46 11.34 -23.67
C TYR A 366 -4.93 10.29 -24.68
N PRO A 367 -3.84 10.54 -25.43
CA PRO A 367 -3.25 9.53 -26.30
C PRO A 367 -2.87 8.26 -25.54
N LEU A 368 -2.20 8.40 -24.40
CA LEU A 368 -1.82 7.29 -23.53
C LEU A 368 -3.01 6.42 -23.12
N LEU A 369 -4.16 7.01 -22.79
CA LEU A 369 -5.37 6.24 -22.44
C LEU A 369 -5.84 5.33 -23.58
N PHE A 370 -5.78 5.82 -24.83
CA PHE A 370 -6.14 5.03 -26.01
C PHE A 370 -5.13 3.90 -26.27
N GLU A 371 -3.85 4.20 -26.10
CA GLU A 371 -2.75 3.24 -26.29
C GLU A 371 -2.83 2.08 -25.28
N LEU A 372 -3.16 2.36 -24.02
CA LEU A 372 -3.35 1.34 -23.00
C LEU A 372 -4.57 0.45 -23.26
N GLU A 373 -5.65 1.00 -23.81
CA GLU A 373 -6.82 0.21 -24.20
C GLU A 373 -6.51 -0.74 -25.37
N ALA A 374 -5.68 -0.31 -26.33
CA ALA A 374 -5.17 -1.19 -27.38
C ALA A 374 -4.28 -2.30 -26.80
N ALA A 375 -3.40 -1.95 -25.86
CA ALA A 375 -2.52 -2.89 -25.18
C ALA A 375 -3.30 -3.91 -24.34
N ARG A 376 -4.38 -3.49 -23.69
CA ARG A 376 -5.30 -4.37 -22.94
C ARG A 376 -5.88 -5.45 -23.85
N LYS A 377 -6.33 -5.08 -25.06
CA LYS A 377 -6.85 -6.05 -26.04
C LYS A 377 -5.79 -7.07 -26.48
N VAL A 378 -4.55 -6.60 -26.73
CA VAL A 378 -3.44 -7.48 -27.07
C VAL A 378 -3.09 -8.42 -25.92
N TYR A 379 -3.07 -7.91 -24.68
CA TYR A 379 -2.86 -8.73 -23.50
C TYR A 379 -3.93 -9.82 -23.41
N GLN A 380 -5.22 -9.48 -23.56
CA GLN A 380 -6.31 -10.44 -23.48
C GLN A 380 -6.20 -11.54 -24.53
N LEU A 381 -5.77 -11.21 -25.75
CA LEU A 381 -5.56 -12.18 -26.82
C LEU A 381 -4.42 -13.17 -26.53
N LEU A 382 -3.43 -12.73 -25.75
CA LEU A 382 -2.23 -13.51 -25.40
C LEU A 382 -2.26 -14.05 -23.96
N SER A 383 -3.38 -13.88 -23.25
CA SER A 383 -3.52 -14.14 -21.82
C SER A 383 -3.27 -15.59 -21.39
N PHE A 384 -3.25 -16.54 -22.34
CA PHE A 384 -2.80 -17.92 -22.13
C PHE A 384 -1.34 -18.00 -21.64
N THR A 385 -0.55 -16.96 -21.87
CA THR A 385 0.81 -16.78 -21.33
C THR A 385 0.97 -15.36 -20.77
N PRO A 386 0.60 -15.10 -19.50
CA PRO A 386 0.58 -13.75 -18.92
C PRO A 386 1.89 -12.95 -19.08
N GLU A 387 3.04 -13.60 -18.87
CA GLU A 387 4.36 -12.96 -19.05
C GLU A 387 4.65 -12.56 -20.50
N ALA A 388 4.23 -13.37 -21.47
CA ALA A 388 4.38 -13.03 -22.88
C ALA A 388 3.35 -11.96 -23.31
N ALA A 389 2.14 -12.03 -22.75
CA ALA A 389 1.07 -11.07 -22.98
C ALA A 389 1.47 -9.66 -22.52
N ILE A 390 2.03 -9.53 -21.31
CA ILE A 390 2.48 -8.24 -20.80
C ILE A 390 3.69 -7.72 -21.57
N LEU A 391 4.61 -8.58 -21.98
CA LEU A 391 5.78 -8.18 -22.78
C LEU A 391 5.34 -7.64 -24.14
N ALA A 392 4.44 -8.33 -24.83
CA ALA A 392 3.88 -7.88 -26.10
C ALA A 392 3.09 -6.58 -25.95
N ALA A 393 2.26 -6.47 -24.91
CA ALA A 393 1.52 -5.24 -24.59
C ALA A 393 2.49 -4.07 -24.30
N GLY A 394 3.55 -4.30 -23.52
CA GLY A 394 4.56 -3.28 -23.21
C GLY A 394 5.33 -2.81 -24.44
N ILE A 395 5.71 -3.71 -25.35
CA ILE A 395 6.33 -3.36 -26.64
C ILE A 395 5.37 -2.52 -27.48
N LEU A 396 4.10 -2.92 -27.59
CA LEU A 396 3.09 -2.16 -28.32
C LEU A 396 2.93 -0.74 -27.76
N VAL A 397 2.72 -0.61 -26.44
CA VAL A 397 2.60 0.70 -25.78
C VAL A 397 3.84 1.55 -26.03
N SER A 398 5.03 0.97 -25.90
CA SER A 398 6.30 1.68 -26.15
C SER A 398 6.39 2.20 -27.60
N MET A 399 5.96 1.41 -28.57
CA MET A 399 5.90 1.84 -29.97
C MET A 399 4.89 2.97 -30.17
N LEU A 400 3.70 2.86 -29.59
CA LEU A 400 2.64 3.84 -29.73
C LEU A 400 3.02 5.18 -29.07
N ILE A 401 3.56 5.15 -27.85
CA ILE A 401 4.12 6.33 -27.16
C ILE A 401 5.19 7.00 -28.03
N ALA A 402 6.10 6.22 -28.62
CA ALA A 402 7.11 6.80 -29.51
C ALA A 402 6.46 7.50 -30.72
N VAL A 403 5.43 6.92 -31.31
CA VAL A 403 4.70 7.53 -32.44
C VAL A 403 3.96 8.79 -32.00
N SER A 404 3.19 8.76 -30.91
CA SER A 404 2.34 9.87 -30.50
C SER A 404 3.13 11.05 -29.95
N TYR A 405 4.19 10.81 -29.16
CA TYR A 405 4.96 11.88 -28.51
C TYR A 405 6.26 12.26 -29.24
N LEU A 406 6.86 11.36 -30.03
CA LEU A 406 8.17 11.61 -30.68
C LEU A 406 8.09 11.79 -32.20
N ALA A 407 6.92 11.69 -32.84
CA ALA A 407 6.79 11.90 -34.29
C ALA A 407 7.27 13.29 -34.73
N LEU A 408 6.91 14.36 -34.01
CA LEU A 408 7.33 15.72 -34.39
C LEU A 408 8.85 15.92 -34.24
N PRO A 409 9.50 15.56 -33.11
CA PRO A 409 10.95 15.50 -33.03
C PRO A 409 11.60 14.64 -34.12
N ALA A 410 11.01 13.49 -34.48
CA ALA A 410 11.51 12.62 -35.54
C ALA A 410 11.44 13.30 -36.92
N LEU A 411 10.34 14.02 -37.20
CA LEU A 411 10.21 14.79 -38.42
C LEU A 411 11.29 15.89 -38.48
N LEU A 412 11.44 16.69 -37.42
CA LEU A 412 12.42 17.78 -37.37
C LEU A 412 13.87 17.28 -37.53
N THR A 413 14.20 16.13 -36.91
CA THR A 413 15.52 15.51 -37.08
C THR A 413 15.73 14.99 -38.50
N SER A 414 14.71 14.39 -39.12
CA SER A 414 14.78 13.95 -40.53
C SER A 414 14.99 15.10 -41.52
N LEU A 415 14.55 16.32 -41.18
CA LEU A 415 14.77 17.50 -42.00
C LEU A 415 16.23 17.97 -41.96
N LYS A 416 16.90 17.82 -40.81
CA LYS A 416 18.27 18.29 -40.54
C LYS A 416 19.35 17.28 -40.93
N PHE A 417 19.09 15.98 -40.77
CA PHE A 417 20.09 14.92 -41.00
C PHE A 417 19.78 14.12 -42.28
N LYS A 418 20.82 13.82 -43.07
CA LYS A 418 20.66 12.94 -44.25
C LYS A 418 20.34 11.51 -43.79
N ALA A 419 19.33 10.91 -44.42
CA ALA A 419 18.88 9.54 -44.17
C ALA A 419 20.01 8.52 -44.39
N GLY A 420 20.72 8.18 -43.31
CA GLY A 420 21.85 7.24 -43.28
C GLY A 420 21.93 6.47 -41.96
N THR A 421 20.80 6.26 -41.29
CA THR A 421 20.69 5.61 -39.98
C THR A 421 20.52 4.09 -40.04
N GLY A 422 20.59 3.47 -41.23
CA GLY A 422 20.36 2.03 -41.40
C GLY A 422 21.28 1.12 -40.57
N SER A 423 22.46 1.61 -40.17
CA SER A 423 23.32 0.92 -39.20
C SER A 423 22.75 0.96 -37.78
N LEU A 424 22.14 2.07 -37.37
CA LEU A 424 21.51 2.21 -36.05
C LEU A 424 20.28 1.33 -35.93
N THR A 425 19.44 1.29 -36.97
CA THR A 425 18.27 0.39 -37.00
C THR A 425 18.68 -1.06 -36.73
N LYS A 426 19.73 -1.56 -37.41
CA LYS A 426 20.25 -2.93 -37.17
C LYS A 426 20.77 -3.12 -35.75
N ILE A 427 21.51 -2.15 -35.21
CA ILE A 427 22.05 -2.21 -33.84
C ILE A 427 20.91 -2.28 -32.83
N PHE A 428 19.92 -1.38 -32.92
CA PHE A 428 18.80 -1.32 -31.98
C PHE A 428 17.84 -2.51 -32.12
N SER A 429 17.62 -3.03 -33.34
CA SER A 429 16.87 -4.28 -33.53
C SER A 429 17.59 -5.48 -32.90
N GLY A 430 18.92 -5.59 -33.09
CA GLY A 430 19.72 -6.64 -32.46
C GLY A 430 19.74 -6.53 -30.93
N LEU A 431 19.85 -5.30 -30.41
CA LEU A 431 19.79 -5.02 -28.98
C LEU A 431 18.42 -5.41 -28.40
N LEU A 432 17.32 -5.03 -29.05
CA LEU A 432 15.97 -5.37 -28.59
C LEU A 432 15.77 -6.88 -28.54
N LEU A 433 16.18 -7.61 -29.59
CA LEU A 433 16.07 -9.07 -29.61
C LEU A 433 16.89 -9.72 -28.49
N THR A 434 18.10 -9.21 -28.25
CA THR A 434 18.97 -9.68 -27.17
C THR A 434 18.36 -9.42 -25.81
N LEU A 435 17.82 -8.22 -25.57
CA LEU A 435 17.15 -7.86 -24.32
C LEU A 435 15.92 -8.73 -24.06
N VAL A 436 15.11 -9.00 -25.09
CA VAL A 436 13.97 -9.93 -24.99
C VAL A 436 14.45 -11.34 -24.63
N ALA A 437 15.51 -11.84 -25.26
CA ALA A 437 16.06 -13.15 -24.93
C ALA A 437 16.56 -13.22 -23.47
N ILE A 438 17.28 -12.20 -23.01
CA ILE A 438 17.74 -12.11 -21.60
C ILE A 438 16.55 -11.99 -20.65
N HIS A 439 15.51 -11.25 -21.01
CA HIS A 439 14.29 -11.12 -20.21
C HIS A 439 13.61 -12.47 -20.01
N LEU A 440 13.49 -13.29 -21.07
CA LEU A 440 12.96 -14.64 -20.99
C LEU A 440 13.81 -15.57 -20.11
N VAL A 441 15.15 -15.39 -20.11
CA VAL A 441 16.04 -16.09 -19.16
C VAL A 441 15.79 -15.61 -17.73
N GLY A 442 15.62 -14.30 -17.53
CA GLY A 442 15.32 -13.69 -16.22
C GLY A 442 14.01 -14.21 -15.61
N LEU A 443 12.99 -14.46 -16.44
CA LEU A 443 11.72 -15.05 -16.00
C LEU A 443 11.89 -16.47 -15.45
N LYS A 444 12.85 -17.24 -15.97
CA LYS A 444 13.05 -18.66 -15.62
C LYS A 444 14.09 -18.89 -14.52
N ALA A 445 15.19 -18.13 -14.54
CA ALA A 445 16.40 -18.50 -13.80
C ALA A 445 17.05 -17.36 -13.01
N ALA A 446 16.77 -16.08 -13.32
CA ALA A 446 17.48 -14.95 -12.74
C ALA A 446 16.59 -13.70 -12.65
N GLY A 447 15.74 -13.65 -11.61
CA GLY A 447 14.73 -12.58 -11.44
C GLY A 447 15.30 -11.16 -11.39
N TRP A 448 16.53 -10.99 -10.89
CA TRP A 448 17.21 -9.69 -10.85
C TRP A 448 17.45 -9.11 -12.26
N LEU A 449 17.52 -9.94 -13.31
CA LEU A 449 17.63 -9.44 -14.68
C LEU A 449 16.38 -8.70 -15.12
N LEU A 450 15.22 -8.95 -14.51
CA LEU A 450 13.95 -8.35 -14.92
C LEU A 450 13.90 -6.85 -14.61
N THR A 451 14.55 -6.39 -13.53
CA THR A 451 14.61 -4.96 -13.18
C THR A 451 15.46 -4.18 -14.18
N LEU A 452 16.46 -4.81 -14.80
CA LEU A 452 17.25 -4.20 -15.86
C LEU A 452 16.57 -4.32 -17.24
N THR A 453 16.15 -5.53 -17.59
CA THR A 453 15.67 -5.84 -18.96
C THR A 453 14.31 -5.23 -19.25
N SER A 454 13.38 -5.15 -18.29
CA SER A 454 12.04 -4.61 -18.55
C SER A 454 12.03 -3.12 -18.94
N PRO A 455 12.66 -2.18 -18.20
CA PRO A 455 12.76 -0.79 -18.67
C PRO A 455 13.66 -0.66 -19.91
N ALA A 456 14.72 -1.47 -20.03
CA ALA A 456 15.58 -1.43 -21.21
C ALA A 456 14.84 -1.82 -22.50
N ILE A 457 13.92 -2.78 -22.45
CA ILE A 457 13.06 -3.17 -23.58
C ILE A 457 12.16 -2.00 -23.98
N VAL A 458 11.52 -1.32 -23.01
CA VAL A 458 10.67 -0.14 -23.27
C VAL A 458 11.47 0.95 -23.97
N LEU A 459 12.60 1.35 -23.39
CA LEU A 459 13.45 2.43 -23.93
C LEU A 459 14.03 2.08 -25.30
N THR A 460 14.49 0.84 -25.49
CA THR A 460 15.05 0.38 -26.76
C THR A 460 13.98 0.33 -27.84
N THR A 461 12.76 -0.10 -27.49
CA THR A 461 11.62 -0.10 -28.41
C THR A 461 11.26 1.32 -28.84
N MET A 462 11.17 2.26 -27.89
CA MET A 462 10.91 3.67 -28.20
C MET A 462 11.99 4.27 -29.10
N ALA A 463 13.27 4.00 -28.80
CA ALA A 463 14.40 4.47 -29.58
C ALA A 463 14.41 3.90 -31.00
N LEU A 464 14.14 2.59 -31.14
CA LEU A 464 14.04 1.94 -32.45
C LEU A 464 12.90 2.54 -33.28
N THR A 465 11.71 2.72 -32.70
CA THR A 465 10.57 3.34 -33.39
C THR A 465 10.88 4.77 -33.81
N PHE A 466 11.54 5.55 -32.95
CA PHE A 466 12.00 6.89 -33.29
C PHE A 466 12.94 6.88 -34.52
N ILE A 467 13.95 6.02 -34.53
CA ILE A 467 14.90 5.89 -35.64
C ILE A 467 14.16 5.54 -36.94
N LEU A 468 13.22 4.58 -36.88
CA LEU A 468 12.41 4.17 -38.02
C LEU A 468 11.55 5.32 -38.56
N MET A 469 10.97 6.15 -37.70
CA MET A 469 10.23 7.35 -38.13
C MET A 469 11.14 8.35 -38.84
N VAL A 470 12.33 8.64 -38.29
CA VAL A 470 13.33 9.53 -38.93
C VAL A 470 13.69 9.03 -40.33
N GLU A 471 13.91 7.73 -40.48
CA GLU A 471 14.16 7.11 -41.79
C GLU A 471 12.97 7.24 -42.74
N GLY A 472 11.76 6.95 -42.25
CA GLY A 472 10.52 7.04 -43.01
C GLY A 472 10.30 8.45 -43.57
N PHE A 473 10.36 9.46 -42.73
CA PHE A 473 10.24 10.86 -43.15
C PHE A 473 11.36 11.28 -44.11
N GLY A 474 12.59 10.84 -43.86
CA GLY A 474 13.74 11.10 -44.76
C GLY A 474 13.62 10.43 -46.13
N ARG A 475 12.94 9.27 -46.24
CA ARG A 475 12.61 8.62 -47.52
C ARG A 475 11.50 9.38 -48.26
N LEU A 476 10.44 9.78 -47.55
CA LEU A 476 9.34 10.55 -48.11
C LEU A 476 9.83 11.89 -48.72
N LYS A 477 10.67 12.62 -47.99
CA LYS A 477 11.31 13.86 -48.48
C LYS A 477 12.13 13.67 -49.76
N ARG A 478 12.79 12.52 -49.93
CA ARG A 478 13.57 12.21 -51.14
C ARG A 478 12.68 11.85 -52.32
N GLY A 479 11.61 11.09 -52.10
CA GLY A 479 10.64 10.73 -53.13
C GLY A 479 9.84 11.91 -53.69
N MET A 480 9.71 12.99 -52.91
CA MET A 480 9.01 14.22 -53.31
C MET A 480 9.89 15.22 -54.09
N LYS A 481 11.20 14.96 -54.28
CA LYS A 481 12.00 15.83 -55.15
C LYS A 481 11.65 15.51 -56.62
N PRO A 482 11.20 16.49 -57.42
CA PRO A 482 10.93 16.25 -58.83
C PRO A 482 12.20 15.75 -59.51
N SER A 483 12.04 14.73 -60.35
CA SER A 483 13.11 14.26 -61.24
C SER A 483 13.60 15.46 -62.05
N GLN A 484 14.81 15.93 -61.78
CA GLN A 484 15.48 16.90 -62.64
C GLN A 484 15.83 16.13 -63.92
N ALA A 485 14.97 16.25 -64.93
CA ALA A 485 15.21 15.86 -66.31
C ALA A 485 15.90 17.01 -67.04
#